data_AF-A0A8X6HWW4-F1
#
_entry.id   AF-A0A8X6HWW4-F1
#
_cell.length_a   1.000
_cell.length_b   1.000
_cell.length_c   1.000
_cell.angle_alpha   90.00
_cell.angle_beta   90.00
_cell.angle_gamma   90.00
#
_symmetry.space_group_name_H-M   'P 1'
#
loop_
_entity.id
_entity.type
_entity.pdbx_description
1 polymer ?
#
loop_
_entity_poly.entity_id
_entity_poly.type
_entity_poly.pdbx_seq_one_letter_code
_entity_poly.pdbx_strand_id
1 'polypeptide(L)'
;MQNIKKQTSLPPKSPLRSLHPFIDEHGLVRVGGRLQNSQLQFNSKHPITLPSQHIISELLIKEQHIAHLHAGPTLLAHVLIQSHWIVGGRKLINKCIRKCLKCNKFKISTTTPQLMGNLPKHRVTLERPFFSCGIDYAGPVLIKCNKGRGTKSTKAALRRFSARRGAPRHIYSDNGTNFVGARRKLDDIRKLWLSLPTNESISYY
;
A
#
# COMPACT_ATOMS: atom_id res chain seq x y z
N MET A 1 8.91 -44.74 2.98
CA MET A 1 10.25 -44.81 3.63
C MET A 1 10.97 -46.14 3.40
N GLN A 2 10.28 -47.27 3.19
CA GLN A 2 10.91 -48.57 2.96
C GLN A 2 11.78 -48.65 1.68
N ASN A 3 11.40 -47.96 0.59
CA ASN A 3 12.17 -48.01 -0.67
C ASN A 3 13.53 -47.31 -0.58
N ILE A 4 13.66 -46.26 0.24
CA ILE A 4 14.93 -45.54 0.45
C ILE A 4 15.92 -46.43 1.21
N LYS A 5 15.45 -47.16 2.23
CA LYS A 5 16.26 -48.16 2.95
C LYS A 5 16.73 -49.30 2.04
N LYS A 6 15.96 -49.63 1.01
CA LYS A 6 16.28 -50.69 0.04
C LYS A 6 17.08 -50.20 -1.18
N GLN A 7 17.49 -48.91 -1.23
CA GLN A 7 18.09 -48.27 -2.40
C GLN A 7 17.30 -48.47 -3.71
N THR A 8 16.00 -48.71 -3.61
CA THR A 8 15.13 -48.95 -4.77
C THR A 8 14.59 -47.62 -5.28
N SER A 9 14.38 -47.54 -6.60
CA SER A 9 13.89 -46.31 -7.24
C SER A 9 12.57 -45.85 -6.61
N LEU A 10 12.50 -44.57 -6.25
CA LEU A 10 11.30 -43.96 -5.69
C LEU A 10 10.20 -43.86 -6.75
N PRO A 11 8.91 -43.96 -6.35
CA PRO A 11 7.81 -43.82 -7.29
C PRO A 11 7.86 -42.46 -8.00
N PRO A 12 7.48 -42.39 -9.29
CA PRO A 12 7.67 -41.21 -10.13
C PRO A 12 6.98 -39.95 -9.61
N LYS A 13 5.86 -40.09 -8.90
CA LYS A 13 5.10 -38.97 -8.33
C LYS A 13 5.66 -38.42 -7.02
N SER A 14 6.67 -39.07 -6.42
CA SER A 14 7.17 -38.62 -5.13
C SER A 14 8.02 -37.35 -5.26
N PRO A 15 7.77 -36.31 -4.44
CA PRO A 15 8.53 -35.05 -4.50
C PRO A 15 9.99 -35.21 -4.09
N LEU A 16 10.32 -36.32 -3.42
CA LEU A 16 11.67 -36.65 -2.97
C LEU A 16 12.53 -37.26 -4.10
N ARG A 17 11.95 -37.80 -5.17
CA ARG A 17 12.72 -38.47 -6.24
C ARG A 17 13.75 -37.55 -6.89
N SER A 18 13.41 -36.27 -7.09
CA SER A 18 14.32 -35.27 -7.66
C SER A 18 15.53 -34.95 -6.78
N LEU A 19 15.46 -35.27 -5.48
CA LEU A 19 16.44 -34.84 -4.48
C LEU A 19 17.48 -35.92 -4.16
N HIS A 20 17.49 -37.05 -4.89
CA HIS A 20 18.37 -38.20 -4.64
C HIS A 20 18.57 -38.50 -3.14
N PRO A 21 17.48 -38.78 -2.39
CA PRO A 21 17.53 -38.83 -0.94
C PRO A 21 18.25 -40.08 -0.47
N PHE A 22 19.07 -39.93 0.57
CA PHE A 22 19.73 -41.04 1.26
C PHE A 22 19.48 -40.96 2.77
N ILE A 23 19.76 -42.04 3.48
CA ILE A 23 19.57 -42.13 4.92
C ILE A 23 20.93 -42.05 5.59
N ASP A 24 21.05 -41.17 6.58
CA ASP A 24 22.23 -40.97 7.41
C ASP A 24 22.37 -42.08 8.47
N GLU A 25 23.52 -42.15 9.14
CA GLU A 25 23.80 -43.10 10.24
C GLU A 25 22.75 -43.02 11.37
N HIS A 26 22.21 -41.82 11.58
CA HIS A 26 21.15 -41.54 12.56
C HIS A 26 19.73 -41.85 12.06
N GLY A 27 19.57 -42.46 10.88
CA GLY A 27 18.25 -42.80 10.32
C GLY A 27 17.48 -41.62 9.73
N LEU A 28 18.10 -40.44 9.62
CA LEU A 28 17.50 -39.23 9.05
C LEU A 28 17.62 -39.21 7.54
N VAL A 29 16.57 -38.73 6.86
CA VAL A 29 16.57 -38.58 5.39
C VAL A 29 17.24 -37.26 5.02
N ARG A 30 18.31 -37.32 4.23
CA ARG A 30 19.06 -36.16 3.74
C ARG A 30 18.99 -36.06 2.22
N VAL A 31 19.22 -34.85 1.72
CA VAL A 31 19.29 -34.55 0.28
C VAL A 31 20.66 -34.93 -0.28
N GLY A 32 20.66 -35.71 -1.35
CA GLY A 32 21.84 -35.94 -2.18
C GLY A 32 22.10 -34.74 -3.09
N GLY A 33 23.36 -34.39 -3.30
CA GLY A 33 23.72 -33.18 -4.03
C GLY A 33 25.06 -33.28 -4.75
N ARG A 34 25.37 -32.23 -5.52
CA ARG A 34 26.59 -32.12 -6.33
C ARG A 34 27.81 -31.61 -5.56
N LEU A 35 27.64 -31.27 -4.28
CA LEU A 35 28.66 -30.61 -3.45
C LEU A 35 29.50 -31.59 -2.61
N GLN A 36 29.53 -32.87 -2.97
CA GLN A 36 30.24 -33.91 -2.21
C GLN A 36 31.73 -33.58 -2.01
N ASN A 37 32.40 -33.10 -3.07
CA ASN A 37 33.83 -32.78 -3.08
C ASN A 37 34.19 -31.40 -2.51
N SER A 38 33.22 -30.62 -2.04
CA SER A 38 33.50 -29.29 -1.45
C SER A 38 34.12 -29.40 -0.05
N GLN A 39 34.74 -28.35 0.46
CA GLN A 39 35.25 -28.30 1.85
C GLN A 39 34.16 -27.90 2.88
N LEU A 40 32.88 -27.92 2.49
CA LEU A 40 31.78 -27.52 3.35
C LEU A 40 31.52 -28.54 4.46
N GLN A 41 30.89 -28.09 5.54
CA GLN A 41 30.41 -28.99 6.61
C GLN A 41 29.39 -29.99 6.06
N PHE A 42 29.37 -31.19 6.63
CA PHE A 42 28.51 -32.29 6.19
C PHE A 42 27.02 -31.90 6.12
N ASN A 43 26.51 -31.18 7.13
CA ASN A 43 25.12 -30.73 7.16
C ASN A 43 24.77 -29.74 6.03
N SER A 44 25.72 -28.91 5.62
CA SER A 44 25.52 -27.97 4.51
C SER A 44 25.66 -28.64 3.15
N LYS A 45 26.45 -29.72 3.04
CA LYS A 45 26.49 -30.58 1.84
C LYS A 45 25.21 -31.40 1.68
N HIS A 46 24.72 -31.94 2.78
CA HIS A 46 23.61 -32.89 2.84
C HIS A 46 22.58 -32.45 3.88
N PRO A 47 21.77 -31.42 3.55
CA PRO A 47 20.79 -30.88 4.47
C PRO A 47 19.68 -31.90 4.79
N ILE A 48 19.17 -31.82 6.01
CA ILE A 48 18.12 -32.73 6.52
C ILE A 48 16.80 -32.38 5.85
N THR A 49 16.10 -33.38 5.31
CA THR A 49 14.80 -33.17 4.68
C THR A 49 13.70 -32.99 5.71
N LEU A 50 12.88 -31.95 5.55
CA LEU A 50 11.71 -31.71 6.38
C LEU A 50 10.43 -31.57 5.54
N PRO A 51 9.30 -32.12 6.01
CA PRO A 51 8.00 -31.93 5.36
C PRO A 51 7.43 -30.54 5.64
N SER A 52 6.91 -29.86 4.61
CA SER A 52 6.35 -28.50 4.74
C SER A 52 5.09 -28.39 5.61
N GLN A 53 4.41 -29.50 5.90
CA GLN A 53 3.14 -29.51 6.63
C GLN A 53 3.32 -29.69 8.14
N HIS A 54 4.55 -29.97 8.59
CA HIS A 54 4.80 -30.26 9.99
C HIS A 54 5.05 -28.99 10.81
N ILE A 55 4.62 -29.00 12.06
CA ILE A 55 4.75 -27.86 12.99
C ILE A 55 6.20 -27.41 13.18
N ILE A 56 7.15 -28.36 13.21
CA ILE A 56 8.59 -28.07 13.34
C ILE A 56 9.06 -27.17 12.19
N SER A 57 8.60 -27.39 10.96
CA SER A 57 9.01 -26.56 9.83
C SER A 57 8.48 -25.12 9.95
N GLU A 58 7.26 -24.95 10.49
CA GLU A 58 6.69 -23.62 10.72
C GLU A 58 7.42 -22.89 11.85
N LEU A 59 7.73 -23.57 12.95
CA LEU A 59 8.47 -23.01 14.07
C LEU A 59 9.90 -22.63 13.68
N LEU A 60 10.61 -23.50 12.96
CA LEU A 60 11.97 -23.24 12.49
C LEU A 60 12.01 -21.99 11.60
N ILE A 61 11.10 -21.88 10.63
CA ILE A 61 11.02 -20.70 9.77
C ILE A 61 10.73 -19.44 10.59
N LYS A 62 9.83 -19.52 11.58
CA LYS A 62 9.47 -18.39 12.43
C LYS A 62 10.64 -17.91 13.28
N GLU A 63 11.40 -18.83 13.87
CA GLU A 63 12.60 -18.54 14.63
C GLU A 63 13.65 -17.85 13.75
N GLN A 64 13.99 -18.46 12.61
CA GLN A 64 14.99 -17.91 11.68
C GLN A 64 14.55 -16.55 11.11
N HIS A 65 13.26 -16.37 10.87
CA HIS A 65 12.71 -15.09 10.42
C HIS A 65 12.90 -13.97 11.46
N ILE A 66 12.74 -14.26 12.75
CA ILE A 66 12.94 -13.29 13.83
C ILE A 66 14.44 -13.07 14.08
N ALA A 67 15.23 -14.15 14.11
CA ALA A 67 16.69 -14.10 14.32
C ALA A 67 17.40 -13.26 13.25
N HIS A 68 16.97 -13.37 11.99
CA HIS A 68 17.50 -12.57 10.88
C HIS A 68 16.70 -11.29 10.62
N LEU A 69 16.17 -10.65 11.66
CA LEU A 69 15.56 -9.30 11.61
C LEU A 69 14.50 -9.14 10.52
N HIS A 70 13.56 -10.09 10.44
CA HIS A 70 12.49 -10.09 9.44
C HIS A 70 12.98 -10.24 7.98
N ALA A 71 14.02 -11.05 7.80
CA ALA A 71 14.55 -11.41 6.49
C ALA A 71 13.47 -11.77 5.45
N GLY A 72 13.67 -11.29 4.23
CA GLY A 72 12.82 -11.59 3.08
C GLY A 72 12.86 -13.08 2.68
N PRO A 73 11.96 -13.51 1.78
CA PRO A 73 11.77 -14.92 1.46
C PRO A 73 13.00 -15.58 0.80
N THR A 74 13.77 -14.83 0.02
CA THR A 74 15.00 -15.30 -0.63
C THR A 74 16.13 -15.53 0.36
N LEU A 75 16.38 -14.56 1.24
CA LEU A 75 17.41 -14.67 2.27
C LEU A 75 17.09 -15.82 3.23
N LEU A 76 15.84 -15.90 3.69
CA LEU A 76 15.42 -16.95 4.61
C LEU A 76 15.54 -18.34 3.99
N ALA A 77 15.21 -18.49 2.69
CA ALA A 77 15.41 -19.75 1.98
C ALA A 77 16.89 -20.16 1.94
N HIS A 78 17.81 -19.21 1.71
CA HIS A 78 19.24 -19.49 1.69
C HIS A 78 19.76 -19.93 3.06
N VAL A 79 19.40 -19.21 4.13
CA VAL A 79 19.75 -19.58 5.52
C VAL A 79 19.25 -20.98 5.85
N LEU A 80 17.99 -21.29 5.53
CA LEU A 80 17.42 -22.60 5.81
C LEU A 80 18.16 -23.71 5.05
N ILE A 81 18.48 -23.52 3.76
CA ILE A 81 19.16 -24.55 2.94
C ILE A 81 20.53 -24.94 3.49
N GLN A 82 21.21 -24.08 4.24
CA GLN A 82 22.52 -24.40 4.85
C GLN A 82 22.44 -25.52 5.90
N SER A 83 21.25 -25.83 6.41
CA SER A 83 21.05 -26.84 7.45
C SER A 83 19.89 -27.81 7.15
N HIS A 84 18.79 -27.30 6.57
CA HIS A 84 17.53 -28.01 6.38
C HIS A 84 16.95 -27.80 4.98
N TRP A 85 16.48 -28.87 4.37
CA TRP A 85 15.79 -28.86 3.10
C TRP A 85 14.29 -29.11 3.30
N ILE A 86 13.51 -28.02 3.33
CA ILE A 86 12.06 -28.10 3.45
C ILE A 86 11.45 -28.35 2.06
N VAL A 87 10.79 -29.50 1.88
CA VAL A 87 10.12 -29.86 0.62
C VAL A 87 9.03 -28.83 0.32
N GLY A 88 9.18 -28.05 -0.76
CA GLY A 88 8.23 -26.97 -1.07
C GLY A 88 8.32 -25.74 -0.14
N GLY A 89 9.46 -25.54 0.53
CA GLY A 89 9.65 -24.53 1.58
C GLY A 89 9.26 -23.10 1.23
N ARG A 90 9.39 -22.67 -0.04
CA ARG A 90 9.01 -21.30 -0.45
C ARG A 90 7.55 -20.96 -0.16
N LYS A 91 6.62 -21.91 -0.32
CA LYS A 91 5.19 -21.68 -0.01
C LYS A 91 5.00 -21.43 1.49
N LEU A 92 5.68 -22.23 2.31
CA LEU A 92 5.62 -22.12 3.77
C LEU A 92 6.28 -20.83 4.27
N ILE A 93 7.43 -20.46 3.72
CA ILE A 93 8.12 -19.19 4.02
C ILE A 93 7.20 -18.00 3.73
N ASN A 94 6.60 -17.94 2.54
CA ASN A 94 5.67 -16.87 2.18
C ASN A 94 4.44 -16.84 3.09
N LYS A 95 3.92 -18.00 3.50
CA LYS A 95 2.83 -18.10 4.49
C LYS A 95 3.25 -17.52 5.84
N CYS A 96 4.45 -17.83 6.32
CA CYS A 96 4.99 -17.33 7.59
C CYS A 96 5.16 -15.80 7.55
N ILE A 97 5.78 -15.26 6.49
CA ILE A 97 6.00 -13.82 6.34
C ILE A 97 4.66 -13.06 6.27
N ARG A 98 3.66 -13.59 5.56
CA ARG A 98 2.31 -12.99 5.48
C ARG A 98 1.59 -12.97 6.83
N LYS A 99 1.83 -13.96 7.69
CA LYS A 99 1.29 -13.99 9.06
C LYS A 99 2.03 -13.04 10.01
N CYS A 100 3.24 -12.59 9.68
CA CYS A 100 4.03 -11.75 10.57
C CYS A 100 3.50 -10.31 10.60
N LEU A 101 3.09 -9.84 11.79
CA LEU A 101 2.54 -8.50 11.99
C LEU A 101 3.54 -7.39 11.71
N LYS A 102 4.81 -7.54 12.12
CA LYS A 102 5.87 -6.55 11.85
C LYS A 102 6.08 -6.40 10.35
N CYS A 103 6.25 -7.52 9.63
CA CYS A 103 6.37 -7.49 8.17
C CYS A 103 5.14 -6.87 7.51
N ASN A 104 3.93 -7.22 7.95
CA ASN A 104 2.71 -6.67 7.38
C ASN A 104 2.56 -5.16 7.65
N LYS A 105 2.98 -4.68 8.83
CA LYS A 105 2.99 -3.27 9.17
C LYS A 105 3.99 -2.46 8.33
N PHE A 106 5.19 -2.99 8.12
CA PHE A 106 6.23 -2.35 7.29
C PHE A 106 6.04 -2.58 5.79
N LYS A 107 5.17 -3.51 5.40
CA LYS A 107 4.73 -3.71 4.02
C LYS A 107 3.80 -2.56 3.65
N ILE A 108 4.40 -1.41 3.35
CA ILE A 108 3.71 -0.31 2.67
C ILE A 108 3.12 -0.89 1.39
N SER A 109 1.85 -0.58 1.12
CA SER A 109 1.09 -1.09 -0.02
C SER A 109 1.69 -0.59 -1.35
N THR A 110 2.83 -1.12 -1.76
CA THR A 110 3.47 -0.79 -3.04
C THR A 110 2.81 -1.52 -4.22
N THR A 111 1.72 -2.25 -4.00
CA THR A 111 1.10 -3.12 -5.02
C THR A 111 -0.42 -3.04 -5.01
N THR A 112 -0.94 -1.82 -4.94
CA THR A 112 -2.15 -1.48 -5.69
C THR A 112 -1.81 -0.23 -6.47
N PRO A 113 -1.73 -0.26 -7.82
CA PRO A 113 -1.89 0.97 -8.56
C PRO A 113 -3.26 1.48 -8.13
N GLN A 114 -3.31 2.55 -7.34
CA GLN A 114 -4.59 3.18 -7.05
C GLN A 114 -5.19 3.52 -8.41
N LEU A 115 -6.32 2.88 -8.73
CA LEU A 115 -7.05 3.22 -9.94
C LEU A 115 -7.43 4.69 -9.77
N MET A 116 -6.77 5.56 -10.52
CA MET A 116 -7.03 7.00 -10.44
C MET A 116 -8.50 7.20 -10.81
N GLY A 117 -9.24 7.91 -9.95
CA GLY A 117 -10.64 8.18 -10.19
C GLY A 117 -10.83 8.96 -11.50
N ASN A 118 -11.99 8.78 -12.14
CA ASN A 118 -12.35 9.54 -13.32
C ASN A 118 -12.31 11.04 -13.03
N LEU A 119 -11.79 11.81 -13.98
CA LEU A 119 -11.72 13.25 -13.88
C LEU A 119 -13.13 13.85 -13.92
N PRO A 120 -13.42 14.88 -13.10
CA PRO A 120 -14.71 15.55 -13.15
C PRO A 120 -14.91 16.26 -14.49
N LYS A 121 -16.17 16.34 -14.94
CA LYS A 121 -16.57 16.89 -16.25
C LYS A 121 -15.92 18.24 -16.57
N HIS A 122 -15.92 19.18 -15.62
CA HIS A 122 -15.35 20.52 -15.78
C HIS A 122 -13.83 20.55 -16.05
N ARG A 123 -13.09 19.46 -15.78
CA ARG A 123 -11.66 19.36 -16.11
C ARG A 123 -11.42 18.91 -17.55
N VAL A 124 -12.42 18.28 -18.18
CA VAL A 124 -12.29 17.62 -19.48
C VAL A 124 -13.08 18.36 -20.56
N THR A 125 -14.19 19.00 -20.20
CA THR A 125 -15.01 19.79 -21.13
C THR A 125 -14.44 21.19 -21.33
N LEU A 126 -14.49 21.67 -22.57
CA LEU A 126 -14.15 23.06 -22.88
C LEU A 126 -15.21 24.00 -22.28
N GLU A 127 -14.78 24.90 -21.40
CA GLU A 127 -15.59 25.95 -20.79
C GLU A 127 -14.89 27.31 -20.95
N ARG A 128 -15.62 28.40 -20.70
CA ARG A 128 -15.06 29.77 -20.75
C ARG A 128 -13.92 29.89 -19.71
N PRO A 129 -12.86 30.66 -19.98
CA PRO A 129 -11.84 30.92 -18.96
C PRO A 129 -12.47 31.42 -17.66
N PHE A 130 -12.04 30.87 -16.52
CA PHE A 130 -12.56 31.16 -15.18
C PHE A 130 -14.03 30.78 -14.90
N PHE A 131 -14.67 29.95 -15.74
CA PHE A 131 -16.02 29.45 -15.48
C PHE A 131 -16.09 28.51 -14.26
N SER A 132 -15.14 27.58 -14.18
CA SER A 132 -14.95 26.64 -13.07
C SER A 132 -13.57 26.87 -12.45
N CYS A 133 -13.52 27.31 -11.19
CA CYS A 133 -12.27 27.66 -10.50
C CYS A 133 -12.10 26.87 -9.20
N GLY A 134 -10.87 26.37 -8.98
CA GLY A 134 -10.43 25.91 -7.66
C GLY A 134 -9.94 27.09 -6.83
N ILE A 135 -10.39 27.22 -5.59
CA ILE A 135 -9.89 28.21 -4.63
C ILE A 135 -9.23 27.46 -3.48
N ASP A 136 -7.98 27.84 -3.22
CA ASP A 136 -7.26 27.45 -2.02
C ASP A 136 -6.97 28.68 -1.15
N TYR A 137 -6.95 28.50 0.16
CA TYR A 137 -6.62 29.58 1.09
C TYR A 137 -5.10 29.75 1.14
N ALA A 138 -4.57 30.55 0.22
CA ALA A 138 -3.17 30.99 0.23
C ALA A 138 -2.93 32.02 1.36
N GLY A 139 -3.03 31.60 2.62
CA GLY A 139 -2.76 32.43 3.80
C GLY A 139 -3.59 33.73 3.89
N PRO A 140 -3.36 34.56 4.92
CA PRO A 140 -4.14 35.78 5.12
C PRO A 140 -3.65 36.92 4.22
N VAL A 141 -4.18 37.00 2.98
CA VAL A 141 -4.09 38.24 2.20
C VAL A 141 -5.20 39.20 2.63
N LEU A 142 -4.89 40.01 3.62
CA LEU A 142 -5.80 40.98 4.20
C LEU A 142 -5.80 42.27 3.37
N ILE A 143 -7.00 42.78 3.05
CA ILE A 143 -7.18 44.08 2.40
C ILE A 143 -7.84 45.03 3.39
N LYS A 144 -7.32 46.24 3.50
CA LYS A 144 -8.01 47.34 4.18
C LYS A 144 -8.94 48.04 3.20
N CYS A 145 -10.19 48.24 3.58
CA CYS A 145 -11.16 48.94 2.74
C CYS A 145 -10.84 50.44 2.60
N ASN A 146 -10.04 51.02 3.52
CA ASN A 146 -9.63 52.41 3.44
C ASN A 146 -8.26 52.64 4.10
N LYS A 147 -7.56 53.72 3.72
CA LYS A 147 -6.32 54.15 4.39
C LYS A 147 -6.70 54.97 5.64
N GLY A 148 -6.53 54.39 6.83
CA GLY A 148 -6.79 55.06 8.11
C GLY A 148 -6.47 54.19 9.33
N ARG A 149 -6.31 54.79 10.51
CA ARG A 149 -6.16 54.05 11.79
C ARG A 149 -7.52 53.45 12.18
N GLY A 150 -7.55 52.16 12.53
CA GLY A 150 -8.76 51.45 13.00
C GLY A 150 -9.56 50.68 11.93
N THR A 151 -9.20 50.73 10.64
CA THR A 151 -9.93 50.00 9.59
C THR A 151 -9.70 48.49 9.69
N LYS A 152 -10.79 47.72 9.86
CA LYS A 152 -10.75 46.24 9.89
C LYS A 152 -10.27 45.72 8.53
N SER A 153 -9.28 44.83 8.56
CA SER A 153 -8.78 44.21 7.34
C SER A 153 -9.60 42.97 7.02
N THR A 154 -10.10 42.86 5.80
CA THR A 154 -10.97 41.76 5.37
C THR A 154 -10.26 40.87 4.35
N LYS A 155 -10.59 39.58 4.37
CA LYS A 155 -10.13 38.64 3.35
C LYS A 155 -10.82 38.99 2.02
N ALA A 156 -10.07 39.46 1.03
CA ALA A 156 -10.67 39.96 -0.22
C ALA A 156 -9.96 39.44 -1.48
N ALA A 157 -9.22 38.33 -1.36
CA ALA A 157 -8.64 37.62 -2.50
C ALA A 157 -9.72 37.24 -3.53
N LEU A 158 -10.85 36.64 -3.10
CA LEU A 158 -11.94 36.27 -4.00
C LEU A 158 -12.63 37.48 -4.66
N ARG A 159 -12.81 38.57 -3.91
CA ARG A 159 -13.37 39.82 -4.47
C ARG A 159 -12.47 40.40 -5.56
N ARG A 160 -11.15 40.49 -5.30
CA ARG A 160 -10.18 40.96 -6.31
C ARG A 160 -10.09 40.05 -7.53
N PHE A 161 -10.16 38.73 -7.31
CA PHE A 161 -10.21 37.76 -8.39
C PHE A 161 -11.42 38.01 -9.28
N SER A 162 -12.62 38.10 -8.67
CA SER A 162 -13.88 38.32 -9.40
C SER A 162 -13.88 39.65 -10.16
N ALA A 163 -13.34 40.71 -9.56
CA ALA A 163 -13.25 42.02 -10.22
C ALA A 163 -12.29 42.05 -11.42
N ARG A 164 -11.21 41.25 -11.40
CA ARG A 164 -10.20 41.23 -12.46
C ARG A 164 -10.49 40.22 -13.57
N ARG A 165 -11.13 39.09 -13.24
CA ARG A 165 -11.31 37.94 -14.13
C ARG A 165 -12.76 37.63 -14.47
N GLY A 166 -13.71 38.28 -13.80
CA GLY A 166 -15.13 37.92 -13.83
C GLY A 166 -15.48 36.95 -12.69
N ALA A 167 -16.76 36.94 -12.29
CA ALA A 167 -17.25 36.05 -11.25
C ALA A 167 -17.38 34.61 -11.79
N PRO A 168 -16.74 33.61 -11.16
CA PRO A 168 -16.86 32.22 -11.58
C PRO A 168 -18.26 31.67 -11.27
N ARG A 169 -18.77 30.77 -12.11
CA ARG A 169 -20.05 30.08 -11.85
C ARG A 169 -19.88 28.94 -10.87
N HIS A 170 -18.77 28.22 -10.96
CA HIS A 170 -18.44 27.11 -10.07
C HIS A 170 -17.14 27.38 -9.32
N ILE A 171 -17.21 27.30 -8.00
CA ILE A 171 -16.06 27.42 -7.10
C ILE A 171 -15.91 26.10 -6.35
N TYR A 172 -14.74 25.47 -6.47
CA TYR A 172 -14.36 24.27 -5.73
C TYR A 172 -13.33 24.66 -4.67
N SER A 173 -13.52 24.22 -3.44
CA SER A 173 -12.56 24.40 -2.34
C SER A 173 -12.29 23.07 -1.66
N ASP A 174 -11.27 23.04 -0.82
CA ASP A 174 -11.11 21.97 0.15
C ASP A 174 -12.18 22.06 1.26
N ASN A 175 -12.17 21.08 2.16
CA ASN A 175 -13.04 21.05 3.34
C ASN A 175 -12.49 21.91 4.50
N GLY A 176 -11.68 22.93 4.20
CA GLY A 176 -11.18 23.86 5.19
C GLY A 176 -12.31 24.57 5.91
N THR A 177 -12.20 24.71 7.23
CA THR A 177 -13.25 25.28 8.11
C THR A 177 -13.71 26.67 7.66
N ASN A 178 -12.80 27.47 7.08
CA ASN A 178 -13.11 28.79 6.51
C ASN A 178 -14.11 28.70 5.34
N PHE A 179 -13.94 27.75 4.43
CA PHE A 179 -14.82 27.57 3.28
C PHE A 179 -16.13 26.90 3.66
N VAL A 180 -16.10 25.92 4.56
CA VAL A 180 -17.32 25.29 5.10
C VAL A 180 -18.18 26.33 5.80
N GLY A 181 -17.59 27.22 6.60
CA GLY A 181 -18.31 28.33 7.25
C GLY A 181 -18.86 29.35 6.26
N ALA A 182 -18.09 29.70 5.21
CA ALA A 182 -18.55 30.60 4.16
C ALA A 182 -19.73 30.01 3.37
N ARG A 183 -19.66 28.71 3.03
CA ARG A 183 -20.75 27.99 2.35
C ARG A 183 -22.04 28.02 3.16
N ARG A 184 -21.98 27.74 4.47
CA ARG A 184 -23.16 27.82 5.35
C ARG A 184 -23.84 29.19 5.28
N LYS A 185 -23.06 30.27 5.40
CA LYS A 185 -23.59 31.64 5.30
C LYS A 185 -24.23 31.93 3.94
N LEU A 186 -23.62 31.46 2.84
CA LEU A 186 -24.19 31.60 1.51
C LEU A 186 -25.50 30.81 1.35
N ASP A 187 -25.57 29.60 1.90
CA ASP A 187 -26.78 28.79 1.90
C ASP A 187 -27.91 29.46 2.71
N ASP A 188 -27.60 30.10 3.83
CA ASP A 188 -28.58 30.86 4.62
C ASP A 188 -29.12 32.06 3.85
N ILE A 189 -28.25 32.83 3.20
CA ILE A 189 -28.65 33.96 2.33
C ILE A 189 -29.51 33.45 1.16
N ARG A 190 -29.14 32.33 0.55
CA ARG A 190 -29.89 31.72 -0.55
C ARG A 190 -31.30 31.33 -0.12
N LYS A 191 -31.45 30.73 1.07
CA LYS A 191 -32.77 30.39 1.63
C LYS A 191 -33.62 31.63 1.84
N LEU A 192 -33.03 32.69 2.40
CA LEU A 192 -33.73 33.97 2.60
C LEU A 192 -34.20 34.55 1.26
N TRP A 193 -33.34 34.54 0.24
CA TRP A 193 -33.67 35.09 -1.08
C TRP A 193 -34.80 34.31 -1.77
N LEU A 194 -34.82 32.98 -1.66
CA LEU A 194 -35.89 32.13 -2.19
C LEU A 194 -37.21 32.27 -1.42
N SER A 195 -37.19 32.75 -0.18
CA SER A 195 -38.40 32.96 0.62
C SER A 195 -39.11 34.29 0.36
N LEU A 196 -38.52 35.18 -0.46
CA LEU A 196 -39.14 36.45 -0.83
C LEU A 196 -40.12 36.25 -2.00
N PRO A 197 -41.33 36.85 -1.97
CA PRO A 197 -42.27 36.81 -3.08
C PRO A 197 -41.63 37.50 -4.28
N THR A 198 -41.34 36.73 -5.32
CA THR A 198 -40.53 37.18 -6.46
C THR A 198 -41.37 38.06 -7.37
N ASN A 199 -41.05 39.35 -7.50
CA ASN A 199 -41.50 40.12 -8.66
C ASN A 199 -40.76 39.54 -9.89
N GLU A 200 -41.51 39.05 -10.87
CA GLU A 200 -41.05 38.32 -12.06
C GLU A 200 -40.14 39.12 -13.02
N SER A 201 -39.54 40.24 -12.60
CA SER A 201 -38.83 41.18 -13.49
C SER A 201 -37.30 41.11 -13.48
N ILE A 202 -36.68 40.09 -12.87
CA ILE A 202 -35.22 39.94 -12.88
C ILE A 202 -34.82 38.50 -13.24
N SER A 203 -35.18 38.04 -14.45
CA SER A 203 -34.74 36.73 -14.97
C SER A 203 -33.56 36.81 -15.94
N TYR A 204 -32.91 37.96 -16.11
CA TYR A 204 -31.77 38.09 -17.00
C TYR A 204 -30.73 39.04 -16.40
N TYR A 205 -29.81 38.52 -15.60
CA TYR A 205 -28.38 38.89 -15.54
C TYR A 205 -27.59 37.85 -14.74
#